data_AF-A0A1L6PEH0-F1
#
_entry.id   AF-A0A1L6PEH0-F1
#
_cell.length_a   1.000
_cell.length_b   1.000
_cell.length_c   1.000
_cell.angle_alpha   90.00
_cell.angle_beta   90.00
_cell.angle_gamma   90.00
#
_symmetry.space_group_name_H-M   'P 1'
#
loop_
_entity.id
_entity.type
_entity.pdbx_description
1 polymer ?
#
loop_
_entity_poly.entity_id
_entity_poly.type
_entity_poly.pdbx_seq_one_letter_code
_entity_poly.pdbx_strand_id
1 'polypeptide(L)'
;MRPISRTALGAATAAVLAVTVIAPSVAAPSDGRDANRPITGSAATAATDPKPVTLTLVTGDKALVTTDASGAAAATALPRADAAGESVTLRTELTDANGNSVVQTVTDAYAVR
;
A
#
# COMPACT_ATOMS: atom_id res chain seq x y z
N MET A 1 -26.77 25.73 -58.76
CA MET A 1 -26.40 25.12 -57.46
C MET A 1 -27.58 24.31 -56.95
N ARG A 2 -27.40 23.03 -56.63
CA ARG A 2 -28.46 22.15 -56.11
C ARG A 2 -28.22 21.89 -54.62
N PRO A 3 -29.23 22.02 -53.75
CA PRO A 3 -29.11 21.63 -52.35
C PRO A 3 -29.33 20.11 -52.21
N ILE A 4 -28.53 19.47 -51.36
CA ILE A 4 -28.78 18.09 -50.92
C ILE A 4 -28.94 18.16 -49.40
N SER A 5 -30.18 18.11 -48.94
CA SER A 5 -30.50 17.85 -47.54
C SER A 5 -30.87 16.38 -47.41
N ARG A 6 -30.18 15.65 -46.54
CA ARG A 6 -30.59 14.33 -46.05
C ARG A 6 -30.44 14.29 -44.52
N THR A 7 -31.60 14.35 -43.85
CA THR A 7 -31.96 13.74 -42.56
C THR A 7 -31.55 12.24 -42.56
N ALA A 8 -31.31 11.50 -41.47
CA ALA A 8 -31.38 11.65 -40.02
C ALA A 8 -30.67 10.43 -39.36
N LEU A 9 -30.48 10.53 -38.04
CA LEU A 9 -30.64 9.44 -37.03
C LEU A 9 -29.53 8.38 -36.87
N GLY A 10 -28.95 8.33 -35.66
CA GLY A 10 -28.27 7.12 -35.15
C GLY A 10 -27.25 7.38 -34.04
N ALA A 11 -27.70 7.43 -32.80
CA ALA A 11 -26.83 7.38 -31.62
C ALA A 11 -26.25 5.97 -31.43
N ALA A 12 -24.97 5.87 -31.05
CA ALA A 12 -24.45 4.73 -30.28
C ALA A 12 -23.13 5.12 -29.59
N THR A 13 -23.26 5.50 -28.33
CA THR A 13 -22.16 5.68 -27.39
C THR A 13 -21.63 4.30 -26.98
N ALA A 14 -20.31 4.07 -27.05
CA ALA A 14 -19.68 2.95 -26.37
C ALA A 14 -18.25 3.33 -25.98
N ALA A 15 -18.10 4.07 -24.87
CA ALA A 15 -16.83 4.18 -24.17
C ALA A 15 -16.73 2.98 -23.21
N VAL A 16 -15.94 1.97 -23.57
CA VAL A 16 -15.59 0.89 -22.64
C VAL A 16 -14.50 1.43 -21.72
N LEU A 17 -14.89 1.80 -20.50
CA LEU A 17 -13.94 2.14 -19.43
C LEU A 17 -13.56 0.84 -18.72
N ALA A 18 -12.37 0.32 -19.00
CA ALA A 18 -11.81 -0.80 -18.25
C ALA A 18 -11.44 -0.31 -16.84
N VAL A 19 -12.27 -0.62 -15.85
CA VAL A 19 -11.96 -0.42 -14.43
C VAL A 19 -11.05 -1.57 -14.00
N THR A 20 -9.75 -1.32 -13.99
CA THR A 20 -8.79 -2.17 -13.29
C THR A 20 -8.96 -1.93 -11.80
N VAL A 21 -9.64 -2.83 -11.10
CA VAL A 21 -9.75 -2.77 -9.64
C VAL A 21 -8.40 -3.13 -9.04
N ILE A 22 -7.65 -2.11 -8.62
CA ILE A 22 -6.50 -2.29 -7.72
C ILE A 22 -7.11 -2.57 -6.35
N ALA A 23 -7.24 -3.85 -5.98
CA ALA A 23 -7.63 -4.21 -4.62
C ALA A 23 -6.48 -3.82 -3.67
N PRO A 24 -6.69 -2.94 -2.67
CA PRO A 24 -5.69 -2.70 -1.65
C PRO A 24 -5.53 -3.99 -0.83
N SER A 25 -4.33 -4.56 -0.82
CA SER A 25 -3.98 -5.62 0.12
C SER A 25 -4.03 -5.04 1.54
N VAL A 26 -5.13 -5.29 2.24
CA VAL A 26 -5.24 -4.99 3.67
C VAL A 26 -4.60 -6.12 4.47
N ALA A 27 -3.87 -5.78 5.53
CA ALA A 27 -3.35 -6.77 6.46
C ALA A 27 -4.51 -7.58 7.07
N ALA A 28 -4.37 -8.91 7.11
CA ALA A 28 -5.39 -9.80 7.65
C ALA A 28 -5.77 -9.36 9.08
N PRO A 29 -7.07 -9.24 9.41
CA PRO A 29 -7.49 -8.92 10.76
C PRO A 29 -7.01 -10.01 11.71
N SER A 30 -6.33 -9.64 12.79
CA SER A 30 -5.97 -10.54 13.89
C SER A 30 -7.22 -11.28 14.40
N ASP A 31 -7.15 -12.61 14.50
CA ASP A 31 -8.26 -13.56 14.78
C ASP A 31 -9.00 -13.38 16.13
N GLY A 32 -8.71 -12.32 16.87
CA GLY A 32 -9.26 -12.04 18.19
C GLY A 32 -10.20 -10.82 18.28
N ARG A 33 -10.63 -10.23 17.15
CA ARG A 33 -11.59 -9.11 17.16
C ARG A 33 -13.00 -9.60 16.85
N ASP A 34 -13.96 -9.28 17.72
CA ASP A 34 -15.37 -9.42 17.40
C ASP A 34 -15.67 -8.62 16.13
N ALA A 35 -16.04 -9.31 15.05
CA ALA A 35 -16.42 -8.69 13.77
C ALA A 35 -17.60 -7.69 13.92
N ASN A 36 -18.30 -7.76 15.04
CA ASN A 36 -19.45 -6.93 15.37
C ASN A 36 -19.11 -5.67 16.20
N ARG A 37 -17.83 -5.46 16.56
CA ARG A 37 -17.39 -4.27 17.32
C ARG A 37 -16.32 -3.51 16.54
N PRO A 38 -16.71 -2.76 15.49
CA PRO A 38 -15.77 -1.97 14.70
C PRO A 38 -15.06 -0.95 15.60
N ILE A 39 -13.74 -0.84 15.45
CA ILE A 39 -12.96 0.26 16.02
C ILE A 39 -13.37 1.52 15.25
N THR A 40 -14.38 2.23 15.74
CA THR A 40 -14.91 3.43 15.11
C THR A 40 -14.40 4.64 15.88
N GLY A 41 -13.61 5.50 15.25
CA GLY A 41 -13.30 6.82 15.79
C GLY A 41 -14.52 7.71 15.68
N SER A 42 -14.81 8.53 16.70
CA SER A 42 -15.82 9.58 16.59
C SER A 42 -15.33 10.65 15.62
N ALA A 43 -16.17 11.04 14.66
CA ALA A 43 -15.86 12.13 13.75
C ALA A 43 -15.70 13.43 14.55
N ALA A 44 -14.49 13.98 14.60
CA ALA A 44 -14.32 15.39 14.87
C ALA A 44 -14.96 16.16 13.69
N THR A 45 -15.66 17.27 14.00
CA THR A 45 -16.32 18.13 13.02
C THR A 45 -15.48 18.29 11.76
N ALA A 46 -16.05 17.95 10.59
CA ALA A 46 -15.34 17.99 9.31
C ALA A 46 -14.69 19.36 9.13
N ALA A 47 -13.36 19.38 9.07
CA ALA A 47 -12.62 20.61 8.78
C ALA A 47 -12.94 21.05 7.35
N THR A 48 -13.17 22.34 7.14
CA THR A 48 -13.45 22.94 5.82
C THR A 48 -12.30 22.74 4.82
N ASP A 49 -11.11 22.42 5.32
CA ASP A 49 -9.93 22.04 4.54
C ASP A 49 -9.20 20.88 5.26
N PRO A 50 -9.54 19.62 4.97
CA PRO A 50 -8.96 18.47 5.67
C PRO A 50 -7.51 18.25 5.26
N LYS A 51 -6.58 18.85 6.00
CA LYS A 51 -5.15 18.57 5.88
C LYS A 51 -4.86 17.11 6.27
N PRO A 52 -3.96 16.40 5.55
CA PRO A 52 -3.49 15.08 5.99
C PRO A 52 -2.96 15.11 7.43
N VAL A 53 -3.41 14.19 8.26
CA VAL A 53 -3.03 14.07 9.67
C VAL A 53 -2.25 12.79 9.89
N THR A 54 -1.08 12.88 10.53
CA THR A 54 -0.34 11.69 10.97
C THR A 54 -0.79 11.30 12.38
N LEU A 55 -1.38 10.12 12.52
CA LEU A 55 -1.77 9.54 13.80
C LEU A 55 -0.71 8.56 14.29
N THR A 56 -0.55 8.45 15.61
CA THR A 56 0.18 7.35 16.24
C THR A 56 -0.86 6.42 16.87
N LEU A 57 -0.87 5.17 16.42
CA LEU A 57 -1.75 4.12 16.91
C LEU A 57 -1.31 3.68 18.31
N VAL A 58 -2.19 3.02 19.05
CA VAL A 58 -1.89 2.49 20.40
C VAL A 58 -0.70 1.51 20.36
N THR A 59 -0.49 0.82 19.24
CA THR A 59 0.66 -0.07 18.99
C THR A 59 1.98 0.69 18.75
N GLY A 60 1.95 2.02 18.68
CA GLY A 60 3.09 2.88 18.35
C GLY A 60 3.31 3.10 16.84
N ASP A 61 2.55 2.41 15.99
CA ASP A 61 2.62 2.55 14.54
C ASP A 61 2.06 3.89 14.07
N LYS A 62 2.61 4.42 12.97
CA LYS A 62 2.15 5.69 12.41
C LYS A 62 1.26 5.45 11.20
N ALA A 63 0.20 6.23 11.06
CA ALA A 63 -0.67 6.19 9.88
C ALA A 63 -0.98 7.62 9.42
N LEU A 64 -0.89 7.85 8.11
CA LEU A 64 -1.37 9.06 7.48
C LEU A 64 -2.86 8.90 7.17
N VAL A 65 -3.69 9.77 7.74
CA VAL A 65 -5.12 9.83 7.45
C VAL A 65 -5.39 11.05 6.58
N THR A 66 -6.11 10.81 5.48
CA THR A 66 -6.56 11.83 4.53
C THR A 66 -8.06 11.74 4.38
N THR A 67 -8.71 12.89 4.24
CA THR A 67 -10.13 12.95 3.89
C THR A 67 -10.24 13.71 2.57
N ASP A 68 -10.93 13.15 1.58
CA ASP A 68 -11.13 13.83 0.32
C ASP A 68 -12.28 14.86 0.40
N ALA A 69 -12.48 15.62 -0.68
CA ALA A 69 -13.54 16.62 -0.77
C ALA A 69 -14.97 16.05 -0.70
N SER A 70 -15.13 14.73 -0.91
CA SER A 70 -16.42 14.03 -0.75
C SER A 70 -16.66 13.56 0.69
N GLY A 71 -15.69 13.74 1.58
CA GLY A 71 -15.74 13.29 2.97
C GLY A 71 -15.29 11.84 3.15
N ALA A 72 -14.80 11.16 2.11
CA ALA A 72 -14.28 9.81 2.23
C ALA A 72 -12.89 9.84 2.89
N ALA A 73 -12.71 9.02 3.93
CA ALA A 73 -11.45 8.90 4.64
C ALA A 73 -10.64 7.71 4.12
N ALA A 74 -9.34 7.92 3.95
CA ALA A 74 -8.35 6.88 3.66
C ALA A 74 -7.23 6.92 4.69
N ALA A 75 -6.70 5.75 5.06
CA ALA A 75 -5.58 5.61 5.98
C ALA A 75 -4.46 4.81 5.33
N THR A 76 -3.24 5.35 5.34
CA THR A 76 -2.03 4.69 4.84
C THR A 76 -1.08 4.47 6.01
N ALA A 77 -0.71 3.21 6.26
CA ALA A 77 0.31 2.90 7.26
C ALA A 77 1.67 3.47 6.82
N LEU A 78 2.33 4.19 7.72
CA LEU A 78 3.67 4.70 7.49
C LEU A 78 4.69 3.70 8.04
N PRO A 79 5.82 3.49 7.32
CA PRO A 79 6.89 2.64 7.83
C PRO A 79 7.41 3.18 9.16
N ARG A 80 7.70 2.28 10.10
CA ARG A 80 8.33 2.63 11.38
C ARG A 80 9.74 3.16 11.10
N ALA A 81 10.12 4.24 11.77
CA ALA A 81 11.48 4.79 11.65
C ALA A 81 12.56 3.75 12.00
N ASP A 82 12.23 2.86 12.94
CA ASP A 82 13.09 1.77 13.41
C ASP A 82 12.87 0.45 12.65
N ALA A 83 12.17 0.47 11.50
CA ALA A 83 12.16 -0.67 10.58
C ALA A 83 13.53 -0.75 9.88
N ALA A 84 14.58 -0.99 10.66
CA ALA A 84 15.86 -1.41 10.15
C ALA A 84 15.66 -2.80 9.54
N GLY A 85 16.20 -3.01 8.34
CA GLY A 85 16.19 -4.33 7.75
C GLY A 85 16.97 -5.32 8.61
N GLU A 86 16.61 -6.59 8.55
CA GLU A 86 17.33 -7.63 9.28
C GLU A 86 18.67 -7.90 8.59
N SER A 87 19.77 -7.78 9.34
CA SER A 87 21.12 -8.07 8.85
C SER A 87 21.31 -9.56 8.58
N VAL A 88 21.82 -9.89 7.39
CA VAL A 88 22.07 -11.27 6.95
C VAL A 88 23.55 -11.61 7.11
N THR A 89 23.84 -12.80 7.60
CA THR A 89 25.19 -13.36 7.63
C THR A 89 25.34 -14.40 6.51
N LEU A 90 26.41 -14.30 5.73
CA LEU A 90 26.74 -15.27 4.71
C LEU A 90 27.88 -16.16 5.18
N ARG A 91 27.73 -17.47 4.98
CA ARG A 91 28.79 -18.46 5.16
C ARG A 91 29.02 -19.17 3.84
N THR A 92 30.26 -19.14 3.38
CA THR A 92 30.70 -19.83 2.18
C THR A 92 31.88 -20.72 2.51
N GLU A 93 31.90 -21.90 1.92
CA GLU A 93 33.02 -22.83 2.02
C GLU A 93 33.53 -23.10 0.60
N LEU A 94 34.80 -22.77 0.35
CA LEU A 94 35.45 -22.99 -0.93
C LEU A 94 36.49 -24.07 -0.76
N THR A 95 36.33 -25.17 -1.49
CA THR A 95 37.26 -26.30 -1.50
C THR A 95 37.96 -26.36 -2.84
N ASP A 96 39.28 -26.46 -2.85
CA ASP A 96 40.07 -26.60 -4.06
C ASP A 96 40.12 -28.07 -4.54
N ALA A 97 40.69 -28.29 -5.73
CA ALA A 97 40.82 -29.63 -6.31
C ALA A 97 41.75 -30.57 -5.51
N ASN A 98 42.60 -30.02 -4.64
CA ASN A 98 43.48 -30.79 -3.76
C ASN A 98 42.81 -31.15 -2.42
N GLY A 99 41.55 -30.74 -2.22
CA GLY A 99 40.79 -30.98 -1.00
C GLY A 99 41.09 -29.98 0.12
N ASN A 100 41.78 -28.87 -0.18
CA ASN A 100 42.01 -27.81 0.80
C ASN A 100 40.81 -26.86 0.84
N SER A 101 40.32 -26.54 2.04
CA SER A 101 39.09 -25.76 2.23
C SER A 101 39.32 -24.45 2.97
N VAL A 102 38.60 -23.41 2.55
CA VAL A 102 38.52 -22.12 3.22
C VAL A 102 37.06 -21.82 3.53
N VAL A 103 36.76 -21.55 4.81
CA VAL A 103 35.45 -21.06 5.24
C VAL A 103 35.54 -19.56 5.43
N GLN A 104 34.64 -18.83 4.77
CA GLN A 104 34.45 -17.41 4.96
C GLN A 104 33.09 -17.15 5.60
N THR A 105 33.09 -16.38 6.68
CA THR A 105 31.88 -15.85 7.30
C THR A 105 31.89 -14.33 7.13
N VAL A 106 30.89 -13.79 6.45
CA VAL A 106 30.66 -12.35 6.31
C VAL A 106 29.45 -11.98 7.15
N THR A 107 29.70 -11.31 8.27
CA THR A 107 28.66 -10.75 9.13
C THR A 107 28.13 -9.45 8.55
N ASP A 108 26.82 -9.21 8.72
CA ASP A 108 26.15 -8.01 8.20
C ASP A 108 26.42 -7.78 6.70
N ALA A 109 26.27 -8.84 5.91
CA ALA A 109 26.56 -8.83 4.48
C ALA A 109 25.60 -7.92 3.71
N TYR A 110 24.33 -7.93 4.09
CA TYR A 110 23.30 -7.00 3.64
C TYR A 110 22.09 -7.04 4.59
N ALA A 111 21.20 -6.04 4.48
CA ALA A 111 19.95 -5.99 5.22
C ALA A 111 18.74 -6.30 4.32
N VAL A 112 17.79 -7.10 4.80
CA VAL A 112 16.52 -7.40 4.12
C VAL A 112 15.41 -6.48 4.65
N ARG A 113 14.62 -5.88 3.76
CA ARG A 113 13.49 -5.00 4.09
C ARG A 113 12.16 -5.64 3.77
#